data_AF-A0A952X000-F1
#
_entry.id   AF-A0A952X000-F1
#
_cell.length_a   1.000
_cell.length_b   1.000
_cell.length_c   1.000
_cell.angle_alpha   90.00
_cell.angle_beta   90.00
_cell.angle_gamma   90.00
#
_symmetry.space_group_name_H-M   'P 1'
#
loop_
_entity.id
_entity.type
_entity.pdbx_description
1 polymer ?
#
loop_
_entity_poly.entity_id
_entity_poly.type
_entity_poly.pdbx_seq_one_letter_code
_entity_poly.pdbx_strand_id
1 'polypeptide(L)'
;MSTTRRTKWTLAVVAVAVVCGIWLAGRWLGQPPEFQLSDGRTIRLLAAGTSIDYSSDGFAKSTLRSWLPLQLTNWLGSVTEISAQVQNNAAGAPNLKLLFVSNEDADQLRMEANFHSRIELVESTGFAFRIPRGGYTQYGQRQLILSSEVFPRRDPKFLVRVFEQDTERLLMETWIRNPVAGTAFPTWKGEPLPQTQEDADVRLTLSKISMYGDEPNLAAHVDSEARHPAWREHAVSTQFSDATGNAGSHLSPFEPAWKVTATVRRTHLAEFAADERWTFDPVRAPAEGEVQSPDAEAIVQSVALEAAWLSASGVVRMETGPGGQRESKWLPPRNPDRSGTSISSGSEMVNGRSINYSEIEHPTPFFAVYYTPLPPGVELICLVHDQSGELLNAPHSWMSTSLQGRTLRIAGFQPLESTEAVRLTCIVHASRSFEFLVTPPEELRAAAASPQPSAPP
;
A
#
# COMPACT_ATOMS: atom_id res chain seq x y z
N MET A 1 -50.10 24.80 45.35
CA MET A 1 -48.88 24.82 44.50
C MET A 1 -47.89 23.67 44.86
N SER A 2 -48.31 22.40 44.95
CA SER A 2 -47.42 21.26 45.29
C SER A 2 -47.32 20.18 44.19
N THR A 3 -48.02 20.36 43.08
CA THR A 3 -48.03 19.41 41.95
C THR A 3 -46.71 19.39 41.17
N THR A 4 -45.89 20.42 41.24
CA THR A 4 -44.65 20.56 40.45
C THR A 4 -43.52 19.62 40.85
N ARG A 5 -43.47 19.13 42.10
CA ARG A 5 -42.33 18.29 42.56
C ARG A 5 -42.48 16.82 42.17
N ARG A 6 -43.70 16.26 42.21
CA ARG A 6 -43.97 14.88 41.78
C ARG A 6 -43.79 14.74 40.27
N THR A 7 -44.31 15.68 39.48
CA THR A 7 -44.17 15.64 38.01
C THR A 7 -42.71 15.70 37.57
N LYS A 8 -41.88 16.52 38.23
CA LYS A 8 -40.43 16.58 37.94
C LYS A 8 -39.72 15.27 38.25
N TRP A 9 -40.06 14.59 39.35
CA TRP A 9 -39.49 13.30 39.69
C TRP A 9 -39.90 12.19 38.72
N THR A 10 -41.19 12.14 38.35
CA THR A 10 -41.67 11.15 37.38
C THR A 10 -41.01 11.35 36.02
N LEU A 11 -40.87 12.61 35.55
CA LEU A 11 -40.15 12.93 34.32
C LEU A 11 -38.68 12.51 34.37
N ALA A 12 -38.00 12.74 35.50
CA ALA A 12 -36.61 12.34 35.68
C ALA A 12 -36.44 10.80 35.62
N VAL A 13 -37.32 10.05 36.30
CA VAL A 13 -37.27 8.58 36.29
C VAL A 13 -37.56 8.02 34.90
N VAL A 14 -38.54 8.57 34.19
CA VAL A 14 -38.84 8.16 32.80
C VAL A 14 -37.66 8.46 31.87
N ALA A 15 -37.04 9.65 32.00
CA ALA A 15 -35.86 9.99 31.20
C ALA A 15 -34.70 9.02 31.45
N VAL A 16 -34.42 8.67 32.71
CA VAL A 16 -33.39 7.67 33.06
C VAL A 16 -33.75 6.30 32.50
N ALA A 17 -35.00 5.85 32.62
CA ALA A 17 -35.43 4.56 32.08
C ALA A 17 -35.31 4.49 30.55
N VAL A 18 -35.65 5.57 29.83
CA VAL A 18 -35.49 5.65 28.38
C VAL A 18 -34.01 5.62 27.99
N VAL A 19 -33.16 6.38 28.69
CA VAL A 19 -31.71 6.38 28.44
C VAL A 19 -31.10 4.99 28.71
N CYS A 20 -31.47 4.34 29.81
CA CYS A 20 -31.04 2.98 30.12
C CYS A 20 -31.58 1.97 29.09
N GLY A 21 -32.83 2.11 28.63
CA GLY A 21 -33.42 1.27 27.60
C GLY A 21 -32.70 1.38 26.26
N ILE A 22 -32.43 2.62 25.80
CA ILE A 22 -31.65 2.89 24.58
C ILE A 22 -30.22 2.35 24.73
N TRP A 23 -29.60 2.54 25.89
CA TRP A 23 -28.25 2.04 26.17
C TRP A 23 -28.17 0.51 26.14
N LEU A 24 -29.12 -0.18 26.78
CA LEU A 24 -29.21 -1.63 26.78
C LEU A 24 -29.53 -2.19 25.38
N ALA A 25 -30.44 -1.54 24.65
CA ALA A 25 -30.76 -1.90 23.26
C ALA A 25 -29.54 -1.73 22.36
N GLY A 26 -28.80 -0.63 22.48
CA GLY A 26 -27.55 -0.40 21.75
C GLY A 26 -26.45 -1.42 22.08
N ARG A 27 -26.42 -1.93 23.31
CA ARG A 27 -25.48 -2.99 23.71
C ARG A 27 -25.83 -4.35 23.10
N TRP A 28 -27.13 -4.61 22.91
CA TRP A 28 -27.67 -5.85 22.35
C TRP A 28 -27.68 -5.89 20.82
N LEU A 29 -27.74 -4.74 20.14
CA LEU A 29 -27.89 -4.65 18.69
C LEU A 29 -26.59 -4.89 17.88
N GLY A 30 -25.75 -5.81 18.34
CA GLY A 30 -24.59 -6.31 17.59
C GLY A 30 -23.27 -5.89 18.20
N GLN A 31 -22.85 -6.60 19.25
CA GLN A 31 -21.42 -6.60 19.56
C GLN A 31 -20.69 -7.16 18.33
N PRO A 32 -19.62 -6.49 17.87
CA PRO A 32 -18.81 -7.02 16.78
C PRO A 32 -18.29 -8.41 17.14
N PRO A 33 -18.09 -9.30 16.16
CA PRO A 33 -17.55 -10.63 16.42
C PRO A 33 -16.19 -10.51 17.12
N GLU A 34 -16.05 -11.30 18.18
CA GLU A 34 -14.88 -11.32 19.06
C GLU A 34 -14.27 -12.73 19.01
N PHE A 35 -12.94 -12.81 18.90
CA PHE A 35 -12.22 -14.07 18.83
C PHE A 35 -10.93 -14.02 19.65
N GLN A 36 -10.59 -15.17 20.24
CA GLN A 36 -9.45 -15.31 21.14
C GLN A 36 -8.29 -16.02 20.45
N LEU A 37 -7.11 -15.38 20.49
CA LEU A 37 -5.84 -15.95 20.06
C LEU A 37 -5.37 -17.04 21.04
N SER A 38 -4.43 -17.87 20.60
CA SER A 38 -3.80 -18.95 21.36
C SER A 38 -2.97 -18.44 22.52
N ASP A 39 -2.47 -17.20 22.44
CA ASP A 39 -1.81 -16.50 23.54
C ASP A 39 -2.79 -15.82 24.51
N GLY A 40 -4.10 -16.03 24.33
CA GLY A 40 -5.16 -15.55 25.22
C GLY A 40 -5.67 -14.15 24.89
N ARG A 41 -4.99 -13.41 23.99
CA ARG A 41 -5.40 -12.07 23.57
C ARG A 41 -6.72 -12.13 22.80
N THR A 42 -7.48 -11.04 22.83
CA THR A 42 -8.80 -11.00 22.18
C THR A 42 -8.91 -9.88 21.17
N ILE A 43 -9.37 -10.22 19.96
CA ILE A 43 -9.48 -9.33 18.81
C ILE A 43 -10.94 -9.23 18.36
N ARG A 44 -11.33 -8.05 17.90
CA ARG A 44 -12.66 -7.77 17.33
C ARG A 44 -12.55 -7.16 15.94
N LEU A 45 -13.39 -7.62 15.00
CA LEU A 45 -13.61 -6.93 13.72
C LEU A 45 -14.68 -5.85 13.90
N LEU A 46 -14.28 -4.58 13.97
CA LEU A 46 -15.18 -3.47 14.28
C LEU A 46 -15.90 -2.91 13.07
N ALA A 47 -15.23 -2.85 11.92
CA ALA A 47 -15.77 -2.26 10.70
C ALA A 47 -15.15 -2.89 9.45
N ALA A 48 -15.94 -2.92 8.38
CA ALA A 48 -15.49 -3.25 7.04
C ALA A 48 -16.09 -2.24 6.05
N GLY A 49 -15.27 -1.67 5.16
CA GLY A 49 -15.72 -0.62 4.25
C GLY A 49 -14.65 -0.20 3.26
N THR A 50 -15.00 0.59 2.24
CA THR A 50 -14.01 1.21 1.33
C THR A 50 -13.35 2.45 1.93
N SER A 51 -14.07 3.10 2.83
CA SER A 51 -13.58 4.03 3.85
C SER A 51 -14.04 3.52 5.21
N ILE A 52 -13.29 3.85 6.24
CA ILE A 52 -13.69 3.59 7.63
C ILE A 52 -13.76 4.93 8.34
N ASP A 53 -14.92 5.22 8.92
CA ASP A 53 -15.10 6.28 9.91
C ASP A 53 -15.72 5.64 11.14
N TYR A 54 -14.87 5.34 12.12
CA TYR A 54 -15.24 4.62 13.31
C TYR A 54 -15.02 5.51 14.53
N SER A 55 -16.04 5.57 15.39
CA SER A 55 -15.95 6.15 16.72
C SER A 55 -16.39 5.13 17.76
N SER A 56 -15.59 4.94 18.81
CA SER A 56 -16.00 4.14 19.98
C SER A 56 -17.16 4.80 20.75
N ASP A 57 -17.40 6.08 20.49
CA ASP A 57 -18.50 6.87 21.00
C ASP A 57 -19.67 6.75 20.03
N GLY A 58 -20.28 5.56 19.98
CA GLY A 58 -21.49 5.33 19.18
C GLY A 58 -22.55 6.43 19.44
N PHE A 59 -23.50 6.59 18.51
CA PHE A 59 -24.43 7.73 18.46
C PHE A 59 -24.98 8.22 19.82
N ALA A 60 -25.40 7.30 20.69
CA ALA A 60 -25.92 7.65 22.02
C ALA A 60 -24.88 8.29 22.95
N LYS A 61 -23.63 7.79 22.98
CA LYS A 61 -22.58 8.38 23.81
C LYS A 61 -22.11 9.72 23.24
N SER A 62 -21.96 9.80 21.92
CA SER A 62 -21.64 11.06 21.24
C SER A 62 -22.68 12.14 21.58
N THR A 63 -23.96 11.79 21.51
CA THR A 63 -25.06 12.69 21.91
C THR A 63 -24.98 13.02 23.40
N LEU A 64 -24.74 12.06 24.30
CA LEU A 64 -24.59 12.36 25.72
C LEU A 64 -23.42 13.30 26.01
N ARG A 65 -22.27 13.10 25.35
CA ARG A 65 -21.09 13.99 25.50
C ARG A 65 -21.39 15.41 25.09
N SER A 66 -22.17 15.63 24.05
CA SER A 66 -22.49 16.99 23.62
C SER A 66 -23.45 17.72 24.57
N TRP A 67 -24.10 17.01 25.51
CA TRP A 67 -25.02 17.58 26.50
C TRP A 67 -24.44 17.63 27.92
N LEU A 68 -23.40 16.84 28.21
CA LEU A 68 -22.80 16.75 29.54
C LEU A 68 -21.66 17.77 29.74
N PRO A 69 -21.53 18.37 30.93
CA PRO A 69 -20.34 19.13 31.32
C PRO A 69 -19.06 18.30 31.20
N LEU A 70 -17.93 18.96 30.90
CA LEU A 70 -16.61 18.33 30.71
C LEU A 70 -16.18 17.41 31.87
N GLN A 71 -16.61 17.71 33.10
CA GLN A 71 -16.29 16.86 34.25
C GLN A 71 -16.97 15.47 34.16
N LEU A 72 -18.18 15.41 33.59
CA LEU A 72 -18.95 14.18 33.41
C LEU A 72 -18.58 13.43 32.12
N THR A 73 -18.04 14.11 31.10
CA THR A 73 -17.57 13.43 29.89
C THR A 73 -16.39 12.51 30.17
N ASN A 74 -15.57 12.79 31.19
CA ASN A 74 -14.49 11.91 31.61
C ASN A 74 -15.01 10.55 32.13
N TRP A 75 -16.21 10.50 32.71
CA TRP A 75 -16.84 9.25 33.17
C TRP A 75 -17.29 8.35 32.02
N LEU A 76 -17.51 8.91 30.83
CA LEU A 76 -17.88 8.15 29.63
C LEU A 76 -16.68 7.43 28.97
N GLY A 77 -15.46 7.64 29.49
CA GLY A 77 -14.20 7.09 28.97
C GLY A 77 -13.61 7.94 27.85
N SER A 78 -12.44 7.57 27.33
CA SER A 78 -11.88 8.18 26.13
C SER A 78 -12.67 7.77 24.88
N VAL A 79 -12.73 8.67 23.90
CA VAL A 79 -13.22 8.35 22.56
C VAL A 79 -12.04 7.94 21.71
N THR A 80 -12.21 6.84 21.00
CA THR A 80 -11.28 6.37 19.98
C THR A 80 -11.93 6.67 18.64
N GLU A 81 -11.37 7.64 17.92
CA GLU A 81 -11.76 7.95 16.54
C GLU A 81 -10.73 7.37 15.59
N ILE A 82 -11.22 6.68 14.56
CA ILE A 82 -10.39 6.02 13.57
C ILE A 82 -10.97 6.35 12.22
N SER A 83 -10.18 7.09 11.42
CA SER A 83 -10.54 7.43 10.06
C SER A 83 -9.53 6.81 9.10
N ALA A 84 -10.01 5.99 8.18
CA ALA A 84 -9.24 5.44 7.08
C ALA A 84 -9.90 5.91 5.77
N GLN A 85 -9.24 6.86 5.11
CA GLN A 85 -9.72 7.47 3.86
C GLN A 85 -9.73 6.46 2.70
N VAL A 86 -10.56 6.68 1.70
CA VAL A 86 -10.59 5.83 0.49
C VAL A 86 -9.19 5.79 -0.12
N GLN A 87 -8.69 4.58 -0.34
CA GLN A 87 -7.48 4.34 -1.11
C GLN A 87 -7.87 3.53 -2.33
N ASN A 88 -7.51 4.00 -3.51
CA ASN A 88 -7.76 3.28 -4.75
C ASN A 88 -6.57 2.36 -5.07
N ASN A 89 -6.86 1.18 -5.62
CA ASN A 89 -5.85 0.29 -6.18
C ASN A 89 -5.34 0.82 -7.53
N ALA A 90 -4.41 0.07 -8.15
CA ALA A 90 -3.85 0.38 -9.46
C ALA A 90 -4.90 0.47 -10.59
N ALA A 91 -6.05 -0.20 -10.46
CA ALA A 91 -7.17 -0.09 -11.40
C ALA A 91 -8.12 1.09 -11.09
N GLY A 92 -7.80 1.93 -10.11
CA GLY A 92 -8.59 3.09 -9.71
C GLY A 92 -9.83 2.75 -8.86
N ALA A 93 -10.02 1.48 -8.49
CA ALA A 93 -11.15 1.05 -7.67
C ALA A 93 -10.81 1.13 -6.17
N PRO A 94 -11.78 1.42 -5.29
CA PRO A 94 -11.50 1.55 -3.86
C PRO A 94 -11.13 0.19 -3.25
N ASN A 95 -10.14 0.18 -2.37
CA ASN A 95 -9.72 -0.97 -1.58
C ASN A 95 -10.76 -1.31 -0.52
N LEU A 96 -10.91 -2.59 -0.19
CA LEU A 96 -11.62 -3.00 1.02
C LEU A 96 -10.73 -2.75 2.23
N LYS A 97 -11.27 -2.17 3.28
CA LYS A 97 -10.62 -1.99 4.58
C LYS A 97 -11.31 -2.80 5.64
N LEU A 98 -10.54 -3.46 6.49
CA LEU A 98 -11.00 -4.21 7.67
C LEU A 98 -10.34 -3.62 8.91
N LEU A 99 -11.13 -3.14 9.86
CA LEU A 99 -10.64 -2.58 11.13
C LEU A 99 -10.76 -3.60 12.25
N PHE A 100 -9.61 -4.03 12.75
CA PHE A 100 -9.47 -4.88 13.92
C PHE A 100 -9.00 -4.09 15.13
N VAL A 101 -9.47 -4.46 16.32
CA VAL A 101 -9.02 -3.87 17.59
C VAL A 101 -8.77 -4.96 18.62
N SER A 102 -7.66 -4.83 19.35
CA SER A 102 -7.36 -5.66 20.53
C SER A 102 -7.98 -5.04 21.79
N ASN A 103 -8.54 -5.90 22.66
CA ASN A 103 -9.13 -5.50 23.93
C ASN A 103 -8.10 -5.35 25.07
N GLU A 104 -6.82 -5.62 24.84
CA GLU A 104 -5.79 -5.63 25.89
C GLU A 104 -5.31 -4.24 26.31
N ASP A 105 -4.70 -4.16 27.50
CA ASP A 105 -4.21 -2.91 28.07
C ASP A 105 -3.07 -2.29 27.23
N ALA A 106 -3.06 -0.95 27.16
CA ALA A 106 -2.29 -0.17 26.18
C ALA A 106 -0.79 -0.18 26.48
N ASP A 107 -0.44 -0.54 27.71
CA ASP A 107 0.91 -0.43 28.22
C ASP A 107 1.80 -1.62 27.86
N GLN A 108 1.24 -2.70 27.29
CA GLN A 108 2.00 -3.95 27.11
C GLN A 108 2.26 -4.40 25.68
N LEU A 109 1.48 -4.02 24.66
CA LEU A 109 1.65 -4.65 23.34
C LEU A 109 1.41 -3.66 22.20
N ARG A 110 2.45 -3.45 21.39
CA ARG A 110 2.22 -3.20 19.97
C ARG A 110 1.47 -4.42 19.46
N MET A 111 0.26 -4.26 18.90
CA MET A 111 -0.26 -5.33 18.06
C MET A 111 0.76 -5.50 16.94
N GLU A 112 1.59 -6.52 17.06
CA GLU A 112 2.40 -6.94 15.94
C GLU A 112 1.42 -7.25 14.82
N ALA A 113 1.72 -6.74 13.62
CA ALA A 113 0.88 -6.87 12.41
C ALA A 113 0.64 -8.33 11.98
N ASN A 114 0.97 -9.29 12.83
CA ASN A 114 1.21 -10.68 12.52
C ASN A 114 0.22 -11.63 13.17
N PHE A 115 -0.79 -11.22 13.95
CA PHE A 115 -1.67 -12.19 14.63
C PHE A 115 -2.41 -13.18 13.70
N HIS A 116 -2.47 -12.87 12.41
CA HIS A 116 -3.07 -13.72 11.39
C HIS A 116 -2.00 -14.29 10.45
N SER A 117 -2.16 -15.55 10.05
CA SER A 117 -1.38 -16.11 8.94
C SER A 117 -1.94 -15.66 7.59
N ARG A 118 -3.28 -15.69 7.46
CA ARG A 118 -4.03 -15.18 6.31
C ARG A 118 -5.45 -14.78 6.68
N ILE A 119 -6.02 -13.91 5.85
CA ILE A 119 -7.44 -13.61 5.85
C ILE A 119 -8.01 -13.97 4.49
N GLU A 120 -9.12 -14.71 4.49
CA GLU A 120 -9.83 -15.09 3.29
C GLU A 120 -11.15 -14.32 3.18
N LEU A 121 -11.42 -13.77 2.00
CA LEU A 121 -12.69 -13.14 1.63
C LEU A 121 -13.35 -14.08 0.62
N VAL A 122 -14.28 -14.91 1.08
CA VAL A 122 -14.88 -15.99 0.30
C VAL A 122 -16.14 -15.49 -0.39
N GLU A 123 -16.14 -15.58 -1.72
CA GLU A 123 -17.29 -15.25 -2.55
C GLU A 123 -18.30 -16.40 -2.64
N SER A 124 -19.48 -16.13 -3.20
CA SER A 124 -20.60 -17.05 -3.33
C SER A 124 -20.32 -18.30 -4.17
N THR A 125 -19.31 -18.25 -5.04
CA THR A 125 -18.82 -19.38 -5.84
C THR A 125 -17.91 -20.32 -5.05
N GLY A 126 -17.46 -19.91 -3.86
CA GLY A 126 -16.46 -20.62 -3.06
C GLY A 126 -15.02 -20.16 -3.29
N PHE A 127 -14.74 -19.32 -4.30
CA PHE A 127 -13.41 -18.72 -4.46
C PHE A 127 -13.09 -17.79 -3.29
N ALA A 128 -11.86 -17.88 -2.77
CA ALA A 128 -11.42 -17.13 -1.62
C ALA A 128 -10.28 -16.18 -1.99
N PHE A 129 -10.55 -14.87 -1.96
CA PHE A 129 -9.50 -13.88 -2.10
C PHE A 129 -8.65 -13.86 -0.82
N ARG A 130 -7.33 -13.97 -0.96
CA ARG A 130 -6.41 -13.93 0.17
C ARG A 130 -5.82 -12.55 0.37
N ILE A 131 -5.87 -12.04 1.59
CA ILE A 131 -5.10 -10.87 2.01
C ILE A 131 -3.76 -11.41 2.52
N PRO A 132 -2.63 -11.14 1.81
CA PRO A 132 -1.33 -11.62 2.25
C PRO A 132 -0.91 -10.95 3.56
N ARG A 133 0.01 -11.61 4.27
CA ARG A 133 0.64 -11.06 5.47
C ARG A 133 1.33 -9.73 5.13
N GLY A 134 1.22 -8.75 6.02
CA GLY A 134 1.95 -7.47 5.88
C GLY A 134 1.12 -6.29 5.35
N GLY A 135 -0.20 -6.30 5.52
CA GLY A 135 -1.03 -5.12 5.26
C GLY A 135 -0.50 -3.86 5.97
N TYR A 136 -0.68 -2.69 5.35
CA TYR A 136 -0.25 -1.40 5.89
C TYR A 136 -0.94 -1.12 7.24
N THR A 137 -0.19 -1.19 8.33
CA THR A 137 -0.73 -0.89 9.66
C THR A 137 -0.60 0.60 9.92
N GLN A 138 -1.71 1.35 9.86
CA GLN A 138 -1.73 2.67 10.46
C GLN A 138 -1.78 2.51 11.99
N TYR A 139 -0.65 2.84 12.64
CA TYR A 139 -0.40 2.56 14.04
C TYR A 139 -1.23 3.46 14.98
N GLY A 140 -2.17 2.84 15.70
CA GLY A 140 -2.62 3.25 17.03
C GLY A 140 -2.35 2.13 18.02
N GLN A 141 -2.21 2.41 19.32
CA GLN A 141 -1.76 1.44 20.35
C GLN A 141 -2.56 0.11 20.42
N ARG A 142 -3.72 -0.02 19.74
CA ARG A 142 -4.58 -1.22 19.79
C ARG A 142 -5.33 -1.51 18.49
N GLN A 143 -4.97 -0.88 17.37
CA GLN A 143 -5.77 -0.92 16.14
C GLN A 143 -4.97 -1.46 14.96
N LEU A 144 -5.63 -2.24 14.12
CA LEU A 144 -5.08 -2.75 12.87
C LEU A 144 -6.09 -2.48 11.77
N ILE A 145 -5.69 -1.70 10.77
CA ILE A 145 -6.45 -1.57 9.53
C ILE A 145 -5.74 -2.41 8.48
N LEU A 146 -6.43 -3.40 7.94
CA LEU A 146 -5.96 -4.16 6.79
C LEU A 146 -6.66 -3.64 5.54
N SER A 147 -5.91 -3.51 4.45
CA SER A 147 -6.45 -3.10 3.15
C SER A 147 -6.25 -4.22 2.14
N SER A 148 -7.30 -4.54 1.39
CA SER A 148 -7.26 -5.49 0.27
C SER A 148 -7.62 -4.79 -1.03
N GLU A 149 -6.79 -4.96 -2.05
CA GLU A 149 -7.03 -4.44 -3.41
C GLU A 149 -8.03 -5.30 -4.19
N VAL A 150 -8.21 -6.55 -3.75
CA VAL A 150 -9.07 -7.57 -4.37
C VAL A 150 -10.08 -8.12 -3.35
N PHE A 151 -11.35 -8.22 -3.72
CA PHE A 151 -12.41 -8.81 -2.89
C PHE A 151 -13.66 -9.15 -3.72
N PRO A 152 -14.64 -9.90 -3.17
CA PRO A 152 -15.87 -10.31 -3.86
C PRO A 152 -16.83 -9.16 -4.24
N ARG A 153 -16.46 -8.30 -5.20
CA ARG A 153 -17.17 -7.05 -5.50
C ARG A 153 -18.60 -7.25 -6.01
N ARG A 154 -18.91 -8.37 -6.68
CA ARG A 154 -20.25 -8.67 -7.20
C ARG A 154 -21.23 -9.16 -6.14
N ASP A 155 -20.72 -9.75 -5.05
CA ASP A 155 -21.58 -10.35 -4.04
C ASP A 155 -22.18 -9.28 -3.13
N PRO A 156 -23.48 -9.37 -2.76
CA PRO A 156 -24.07 -8.43 -1.82
C PRO A 156 -23.48 -8.54 -0.39
N LYS A 157 -22.95 -9.72 -0.06
CA LYS A 157 -22.24 -10.04 1.18
C LYS A 157 -21.24 -11.15 0.88
N PHE A 158 -20.15 -11.20 1.62
CA PHE A 158 -19.16 -12.27 1.50
C PHE A 158 -18.69 -12.71 2.89
N LEU A 159 -18.12 -13.91 2.94
CA LEU A 159 -17.65 -14.53 4.18
C LEU A 159 -16.20 -14.11 4.42
N VAL A 160 -15.89 -13.67 5.64
CA VAL A 160 -14.53 -13.37 6.08
C VAL A 160 -14.08 -14.48 7.01
N ARG A 161 -12.94 -15.09 6.70
CA ARG A 161 -12.25 -16.05 7.57
C ARG A 161 -10.91 -15.51 7.98
N VAL A 162 -10.61 -15.56 9.27
CA VAL A 162 -9.31 -15.15 9.82
C VAL A 162 -8.63 -16.37 10.41
N PHE A 163 -7.42 -16.64 9.98
CA PHE A 163 -6.60 -17.76 10.46
C PHE A 163 -5.47 -17.24 11.33
N GLU A 164 -5.22 -17.92 12.44
CA GLU A 164 -4.18 -17.58 13.40
C GLU A 164 -2.78 -17.79 12.83
N GLN A 165 -1.87 -16.90 13.21
CA GLN A 165 -0.45 -17.06 12.89
C GLN A 165 0.10 -18.39 13.43
N ASP A 166 0.95 -19.04 12.65
CA ASP A 166 1.74 -20.23 13.00
C ASP A 166 0.93 -21.53 13.20
N THR A 167 -0.30 -21.46 13.70
CA THR A 167 -1.17 -22.63 13.92
C THR A 167 -2.16 -22.88 12.79
N GLU A 168 -2.37 -21.90 11.89
CA GLU A 168 -3.40 -21.96 10.83
C GLU A 168 -4.81 -22.25 11.36
N ARG A 169 -5.04 -22.02 12.66
CA ARG A 169 -6.34 -22.26 13.31
C ARG A 169 -7.34 -21.19 12.87
N LEU A 170 -8.53 -21.60 12.45
CA LEU A 170 -9.62 -20.66 12.16
C LEU A 170 -10.04 -19.91 13.43
N LEU A 171 -9.77 -18.61 13.49
CA LEU A 171 -10.10 -17.73 14.62
C LEU A 171 -11.51 -17.16 14.52
N MET A 172 -11.91 -16.78 13.29
CA MET A 172 -13.17 -16.10 13.04
C MET A 172 -13.72 -16.52 11.69
N GLU A 173 -15.02 -16.74 11.64
CA GLU A 173 -15.79 -16.83 10.40
C GLU A 173 -17.05 -15.96 10.54
N THR A 174 -17.20 -14.94 9.68
CA THR A 174 -18.36 -14.05 9.75
C THR A 174 -18.74 -13.46 8.39
N TRP A 175 -20.03 -13.21 8.18
CA TRP A 175 -20.52 -12.56 6.97
C TRP A 175 -20.45 -11.05 7.11
N ILE A 176 -19.86 -10.38 6.12
CA ILE A 176 -19.88 -8.92 6.04
C ILE A 176 -20.66 -8.45 4.82
N ARG A 177 -21.37 -7.34 4.97
CA ARG A 177 -22.02 -6.68 3.84
C ARG A 177 -20.94 -6.10 2.94
N ASN A 178 -21.06 -6.32 1.64
CA ASN A 178 -20.11 -5.77 0.69
C ASN A 178 -20.33 -4.24 0.56
N PRO A 179 -19.31 -3.41 0.82
CA PRO A 179 -19.44 -1.95 0.77
C PRO A 179 -19.70 -1.38 -0.62
N VAL A 180 -19.44 -2.16 -1.68
CA VAL A 180 -19.72 -1.76 -3.08
C VAL A 180 -20.89 -2.54 -3.68
N ALA A 181 -21.67 -3.26 -2.85
CA ALA A 181 -22.87 -3.98 -3.29
C ALA A 181 -23.85 -3.04 -4.02
N GLY A 182 -24.40 -3.52 -5.14
CA GLY A 182 -25.35 -2.76 -5.96
C GLY A 182 -24.70 -1.84 -7.00
N THR A 183 -23.36 -1.75 -7.04
CA THR A 183 -22.66 -1.08 -8.14
C THR A 183 -22.87 -1.87 -9.44
N ALA A 184 -23.29 -1.18 -10.50
CA ALA A 184 -23.37 -1.77 -11.82
C ALA A 184 -21.95 -1.86 -12.42
N PHE A 185 -21.37 -3.05 -12.42
CA PHE A 185 -20.09 -3.29 -13.06
C PHE A 185 -20.27 -3.62 -14.55
N PRO A 186 -19.36 -3.15 -15.43
CA PRO A 186 -19.38 -3.59 -16.82
C PRO A 186 -19.21 -5.11 -16.91
N THR A 187 -19.63 -5.66 -18.04
CA THR A 187 -19.36 -7.04 -18.41
C THR A 187 -18.38 -7.03 -19.56
N TRP A 188 -17.17 -7.51 -19.31
CA TRP A 188 -16.17 -7.72 -20.36
C TRP A 188 -16.38 -9.09 -21.00
N LYS A 189 -16.10 -9.18 -22.31
CA LYS A 189 -16.12 -10.43 -23.05
C LYS A 189 -14.68 -10.78 -23.41
N GLY A 190 -14.20 -11.89 -22.89
CA GLY A 190 -12.86 -12.39 -23.19
C GLY A 190 -12.78 -12.99 -24.59
N GLU A 191 -11.60 -12.91 -25.18
CA GLU A 191 -11.25 -13.57 -26.43
C GLU A 191 -10.40 -14.82 -26.13
N PRO A 192 -10.41 -15.84 -27.02
CA PRO A 192 -9.59 -17.03 -26.84
C PRO A 192 -8.10 -16.71 -26.98
N LEU A 193 -7.24 -17.55 -26.39
CA LEU A 193 -5.77 -17.51 -26.57
C LEU A 193 -5.34 -18.42 -27.74
N PRO A 194 -4.23 -18.11 -28.45
CA PRO A 194 -3.35 -16.96 -28.24
C PRO A 194 -3.93 -15.64 -28.78
N GLN A 195 -3.48 -14.51 -28.25
CA GLN A 195 -3.81 -13.17 -28.73
C GLN A 195 -2.53 -12.40 -29.06
N THR A 196 -2.53 -11.65 -30.16
CA THR A 196 -1.40 -10.81 -30.57
C THR A 196 -1.83 -9.35 -30.64
N GLN A 197 -1.02 -8.47 -30.05
CA GLN A 197 -1.13 -7.02 -30.17
C GLN A 197 0.22 -6.48 -30.63
N GLU A 198 0.23 -5.42 -31.43
CA GLU A 198 1.48 -4.81 -31.89
C GLU A 198 1.35 -3.31 -32.16
N ASP A 199 2.48 -2.63 -32.06
CA ASP A 199 2.66 -1.28 -32.60
C ASP A 199 3.87 -1.25 -33.57
N ALA A 200 4.38 -0.05 -33.85
CA ALA A 200 5.53 0.14 -34.72
C ALA A 200 6.85 -0.40 -34.13
N ASP A 201 6.96 -0.47 -32.81
CA ASP A 201 8.18 -0.73 -32.08
C ASP A 201 8.27 -2.18 -31.57
N VAL A 202 7.14 -2.74 -31.13
CA VAL A 202 7.07 -4.04 -30.45
C VAL A 202 5.81 -4.81 -30.88
N ARG A 203 5.96 -6.13 -30.99
CA ARG A 203 4.86 -7.09 -31.12
C ARG A 203 4.82 -7.99 -29.89
N LEU A 204 3.65 -8.12 -29.28
CA LEU A 204 3.41 -9.01 -28.14
C LEU A 204 2.40 -10.09 -28.50
N THR A 205 2.66 -11.32 -28.06
CA THR A 205 1.71 -12.44 -28.14
C THR A 205 1.49 -13.03 -26.76
N LEU A 206 0.28 -12.86 -26.22
CA LEU A 206 -0.16 -13.56 -25.01
C LEU A 206 -0.58 -14.98 -25.41
N SER A 207 0.25 -15.96 -25.05
CA SER A 207 0.07 -17.35 -25.47
C SER A 207 -0.65 -18.20 -24.43
N LYS A 208 -0.45 -17.92 -23.14
CA LYS A 208 -1.00 -18.72 -22.04
C LYS A 208 -1.17 -17.90 -20.76
N ILE A 209 -2.13 -18.32 -19.92
CA ILE A 209 -2.25 -17.91 -18.52
C ILE A 209 -2.14 -19.17 -17.66
N SER A 210 -1.35 -19.11 -16.60
CA SER A 210 -1.20 -20.22 -15.65
C SER A 210 -1.25 -19.72 -14.21
N MET A 211 -1.38 -20.65 -13.26
CA MET A 211 -1.03 -20.38 -11.87
C MET A 211 0.46 -20.66 -11.65
N TYR A 212 1.11 -19.92 -10.76
CA TYR A 212 2.47 -20.18 -10.30
C TYR A 212 2.53 -20.16 -8.77
N GLY A 213 3.38 -21.02 -8.19
CA GLY A 213 3.53 -21.18 -6.75
C GLY A 213 2.42 -22.02 -6.10
N ASP A 214 2.52 -22.17 -4.79
CA ASP A 214 1.51 -22.89 -3.97
C ASP A 214 0.23 -22.07 -3.75
N GLU A 215 0.33 -20.75 -3.96
CA GLU A 215 -0.81 -19.87 -4.03
C GLU A 215 -1.29 -19.76 -5.48
N PRO A 216 -2.60 -19.61 -5.74
CA PRO A 216 -3.11 -19.50 -7.10
C PRO A 216 -2.87 -18.08 -7.64
N ASN A 217 -1.59 -17.69 -7.76
CA ASN A 217 -1.14 -16.45 -8.37
C ASN A 217 -1.06 -16.65 -9.88
N LEU A 218 -1.77 -15.81 -10.61
CA LEU A 218 -1.81 -15.77 -12.06
C LEU A 218 -0.48 -15.27 -12.62
N ALA A 219 -0.02 -15.97 -13.65
CA ALA A 219 1.12 -15.61 -14.48
C ALA A 219 0.69 -15.60 -15.95
N ALA A 220 1.04 -14.53 -16.66
CA ALA A 220 0.81 -14.40 -18.09
C ALA A 220 2.10 -14.75 -18.83
N HIS A 221 1.99 -15.61 -19.83
CA HIS A 221 3.08 -15.99 -20.73
C HIS A 221 2.98 -15.13 -21.97
N VAL A 222 3.81 -14.09 -22.02
CA VAL A 222 3.83 -13.12 -23.12
C VAL A 222 5.14 -13.24 -23.85
N ASP A 223 5.06 -13.62 -25.12
CA ASP A 223 6.18 -13.59 -26.04
C ASP A 223 6.29 -12.18 -26.64
N SER A 224 7.50 -11.64 -26.70
CA SER A 224 7.74 -10.28 -27.19
C SER A 224 8.81 -10.24 -28.28
N GLU A 225 8.55 -9.47 -29.33
CA GLU A 225 9.42 -9.28 -30.48
C GLU A 225 9.64 -7.78 -30.72
N ALA A 226 10.90 -7.35 -30.65
CA ALA A 226 11.27 -5.97 -30.96
C ALA A 226 11.34 -5.76 -32.49
N ARG A 227 10.56 -4.81 -33.00
CA ARG A 227 10.54 -4.39 -34.41
C ARG A 227 11.44 -3.19 -34.66
N HIS A 228 11.71 -2.39 -33.63
CA HIS A 228 12.61 -1.25 -33.68
C HIS A 228 13.91 -1.51 -32.87
N PRO A 229 15.11 -1.16 -33.39
CA PRO A 229 16.39 -1.44 -32.71
C PRO A 229 16.49 -0.94 -31.27
N ALA A 230 15.95 0.25 -30.98
CA ALA A 230 15.96 0.83 -29.63
C ALA A 230 15.22 -0.03 -28.58
N TRP A 231 14.34 -0.93 -29.01
CA TRP A 231 13.56 -1.81 -28.16
C TRP A 231 14.12 -3.22 -28.07
N ARG A 232 15.30 -3.53 -28.61
CA ARG A 232 15.89 -4.88 -28.52
C ARG A 232 16.06 -5.33 -27.08
N GLU A 233 16.58 -4.46 -26.22
CA GLU A 233 16.78 -4.72 -24.79
C GLU A 233 15.59 -4.22 -23.98
N HIS A 234 14.48 -4.96 -24.00
CA HIS A 234 13.27 -4.63 -23.26
C HIS A 234 12.92 -5.70 -22.22
N ALA A 235 12.09 -5.31 -21.26
CA ALA A 235 11.44 -6.20 -20.31
C ALA A 235 9.92 -6.06 -20.43
N VAL A 236 9.22 -7.17 -20.25
CA VAL A 236 7.75 -7.21 -20.19
C VAL A 236 7.33 -7.47 -18.74
N SER A 237 6.40 -6.66 -18.24
CA SER A 237 5.70 -6.91 -16.98
C SER A 237 4.21 -7.00 -17.25
N THR A 238 3.50 -7.84 -16.50
CA THR A 238 2.08 -8.07 -16.70
C THR A 238 1.30 -7.78 -15.42
N GLN A 239 0.14 -7.14 -15.57
CA GLN A 239 -0.82 -6.94 -14.49
C GLN A 239 -2.18 -7.49 -14.92
N PHE A 240 -2.89 -8.12 -13.99
CA PHE A 240 -4.26 -8.58 -14.21
C PHE A 240 -5.25 -7.64 -13.53
N SER A 241 -6.40 -7.43 -14.16
CA SER A 241 -7.57 -6.80 -13.57
C SER A 241 -8.86 -7.46 -14.05
N ASP A 242 -9.96 -7.25 -13.33
CA ASP A 242 -11.30 -7.67 -13.75
C ASP A 242 -12.24 -6.48 -13.96
N ALA A 243 -13.42 -6.76 -14.50
CA ALA A 243 -14.42 -5.74 -14.82
C ALA A 243 -15.00 -5.04 -13.58
N THR A 244 -14.75 -5.57 -12.38
CA THR A 244 -15.18 -4.99 -11.11
C THR A 244 -14.15 -4.02 -10.53
N GLY A 245 -12.97 -3.95 -11.13
CA GLY A 245 -11.86 -3.11 -10.70
C GLY A 245 -10.94 -3.78 -9.68
N ASN A 246 -11.06 -5.09 -9.44
CA ASN A 246 -9.99 -5.81 -8.75
C ASN A 246 -8.74 -5.82 -9.64
N ALA A 247 -7.55 -5.67 -9.04
CA ALA A 247 -6.28 -5.74 -9.74
C ALA A 247 -5.26 -6.49 -8.89
N GLY A 248 -4.46 -7.35 -9.51
CA GLY A 248 -3.47 -8.18 -8.84
C GLY A 248 -3.38 -9.58 -9.45
N SER A 249 -2.42 -10.38 -9.00
CA SER A 249 -2.22 -11.75 -9.49
C SER A 249 -3.26 -12.75 -8.98
N HIS A 250 -4.19 -12.36 -8.11
CA HIS A 250 -5.13 -13.30 -7.50
C HIS A 250 -6.57 -12.82 -7.71
N LEU A 251 -7.14 -13.21 -8.86
CA LEU A 251 -8.48 -12.82 -9.29
C LEU A 251 -9.40 -14.04 -9.38
N SER A 252 -10.71 -13.84 -9.17
CA SER A 252 -11.68 -14.92 -9.30
C SER A 252 -11.73 -15.45 -10.74
N PRO A 253 -11.55 -16.77 -10.95
CA PRO A 253 -11.69 -17.38 -12.28
C PRO A 253 -13.15 -17.43 -12.73
N PHE A 254 -14.10 -17.12 -11.86
CA PHE A 254 -15.53 -17.05 -12.17
C PHE A 254 -15.95 -15.71 -12.80
N GLU A 255 -15.04 -14.75 -12.91
CA GLU A 255 -15.28 -13.56 -13.72
C GLU A 255 -15.44 -13.95 -15.22
N PRO A 256 -16.28 -13.22 -15.98
CA PRO A 256 -16.48 -13.52 -17.40
C PRO A 256 -15.22 -13.33 -18.24
N ALA A 257 -14.41 -12.34 -17.88
CA ALA A 257 -13.15 -12.02 -18.53
C ALA A 257 -12.20 -11.33 -17.55
N TRP A 258 -10.90 -11.51 -17.77
CA TRP A 258 -9.86 -10.69 -17.19
C TRP A 258 -9.27 -9.77 -18.25
N LYS A 259 -8.72 -8.64 -17.81
CA LYS A 259 -7.83 -7.81 -18.60
C LYS A 259 -6.40 -8.06 -18.16
N VAL A 260 -5.54 -8.47 -19.09
CA VAL A 260 -4.09 -8.54 -18.90
C VAL A 260 -3.49 -7.32 -19.55
N THR A 261 -2.89 -6.45 -18.74
CA THR A 261 -2.11 -5.31 -19.22
C THR A 261 -0.63 -5.71 -19.23
N ALA A 262 -0.06 -5.82 -20.43
CA ALA A 262 1.36 -6.07 -20.61
C ALA A 262 2.08 -4.74 -20.88
N THR A 263 2.95 -4.34 -19.97
CA THR A 263 3.79 -3.14 -20.10
C THR A 263 5.18 -3.54 -20.55
N VAL A 264 5.60 -3.03 -21.70
CA VAL A 264 6.95 -3.17 -22.25
C VAL A 264 7.75 -1.93 -21.91
N ARG A 265 8.89 -2.13 -21.26
CA ARG A 265 9.82 -1.06 -20.91
C ARG A 265 11.21 -1.39 -21.45
N ARG A 266 11.90 -0.38 -21.98
CA ARG A 266 13.33 -0.49 -22.28
C ARG A 266 14.10 -0.69 -20.99
N THR A 267 15.06 -1.60 -20.99
CA THR A 267 15.96 -1.79 -19.84
C THR A 267 17.11 -0.79 -19.91
N HIS A 268 17.90 -0.71 -18.83
CA HIS A 268 19.13 0.10 -18.82
C HIS A 268 20.16 -0.29 -19.90
N LEU A 269 20.07 -1.49 -20.48
CA LEU A 269 20.94 -1.94 -21.57
C LEU A 269 20.48 -1.43 -22.95
N ALA A 270 19.29 -0.85 -23.03
CA ALA A 270 18.75 -0.33 -24.28
C ALA A 270 19.47 0.94 -24.75
N GLU A 271 19.39 1.17 -26.05
CA GLU A 271 19.74 2.44 -26.64
C GLU A 271 18.63 3.46 -26.36
N PHE A 272 19.03 4.61 -25.81
CA PHE A 272 18.17 5.77 -25.62
C PHE A 272 18.77 6.96 -26.34
N ALA A 273 17.90 7.81 -26.89
CA ALA A 273 18.31 9.02 -27.58
C ALA A 273 18.92 10.03 -26.60
N ALA A 274 19.70 10.98 -27.13
CA ALA A 274 20.41 11.96 -26.31
C ALA A 274 19.46 12.85 -25.50
N ASP A 275 18.28 13.15 -26.04
CA ASP A 275 17.21 13.94 -25.40
C ASP A 275 16.38 13.14 -24.38
N GLU A 276 16.60 11.83 -24.28
CA GLU A 276 16.01 10.95 -23.25
C GLU A 276 16.93 10.82 -22.02
N ARG A 277 18.14 11.37 -22.09
CA ARG A 277 19.17 11.20 -21.07
C ARG A 277 19.62 12.55 -20.52
N TRP A 278 19.84 12.58 -19.21
CA TRP A 278 20.65 13.60 -18.56
C TRP A 278 21.76 12.92 -17.79
N THR A 279 22.99 13.27 -18.13
CA THR A 279 24.18 12.80 -17.44
C THR A 279 24.77 13.98 -16.69
N PHE A 280 24.86 13.84 -15.38
CA PHE A 280 25.48 14.80 -14.49
C PHE A 280 27.01 14.63 -14.51
N ASP A 281 27.76 15.70 -14.26
CA ASP A 281 29.22 15.61 -14.20
C ASP A 281 29.69 14.71 -13.04
N PRO A 282 30.84 14.01 -13.18
CA PRO A 282 31.37 13.21 -12.09
C PRO A 282 31.61 14.05 -10.83
N VAL A 283 31.14 13.55 -9.69
CA VAL A 283 31.39 14.11 -8.36
C VAL A 283 32.13 13.11 -7.50
N ARG A 284 32.93 13.61 -6.55
CA ARG A 284 33.70 12.74 -5.66
C ARG A 284 32.75 11.81 -4.90
N ALA A 285 33.09 10.52 -4.82
CA ALA A 285 32.34 9.58 -3.99
C ALA A 285 32.28 10.10 -2.53
N PRO A 286 31.13 9.98 -1.85
CA PRO A 286 30.98 10.54 -0.50
C PRO A 286 31.78 9.70 0.50
N ALA A 287 32.58 10.37 1.34
CA ALA A 287 33.21 9.73 2.47
C ALA A 287 32.17 9.38 3.56
N GLU A 288 32.51 8.49 4.49
CA GLU A 288 31.65 8.19 5.64
C GLU A 288 31.31 9.49 6.39
N GLY A 289 30.02 9.67 6.71
CA GLY A 289 29.56 10.88 7.38
C GLY A 289 29.25 12.07 6.45
N GLU A 290 29.49 11.94 5.15
CA GLU A 290 29.38 13.05 4.20
C GLU A 290 28.04 13.06 3.45
N VAL A 291 27.49 14.26 3.30
CA VAL A 291 26.39 14.57 2.38
C VAL A 291 26.84 15.74 1.51
N GLN A 292 26.79 15.53 0.20
CA GLN A 292 27.07 16.54 -0.82
C GLN A 292 25.76 16.98 -1.48
N SER A 293 25.67 18.26 -1.86
CA SER A 293 24.53 18.82 -2.59
C SER A 293 25.02 19.32 -3.96
N PRO A 294 24.93 18.51 -5.03
CA PRO A 294 25.57 18.82 -6.30
C PRO A 294 24.98 20.01 -7.08
N ASP A 295 23.85 20.59 -6.64
CA ASP A 295 23.18 21.75 -7.24
C ASP A 295 23.05 21.65 -8.77
N ALA A 296 22.48 20.54 -9.24
CA ALA A 296 22.38 20.24 -10.65
C ALA A 296 20.94 19.91 -11.05
N GLU A 297 20.48 20.56 -12.11
CA GLU A 297 19.11 20.45 -12.61
C GLU A 297 19.10 20.24 -14.14
N ALA A 298 18.06 19.57 -14.63
CA ALA A 298 17.80 19.40 -16.05
C ALA A 298 16.32 19.22 -16.36
N ILE A 299 15.94 19.39 -17.63
CA ILE A 299 14.62 18.99 -18.13
C ILE A 299 14.85 17.94 -19.22
N VAL A 300 14.31 16.74 -19.02
CA VAL A 300 14.44 15.60 -19.95
C VAL A 300 13.04 15.11 -20.28
N GLN A 301 12.67 15.11 -21.57
CA GLN A 301 11.32 14.71 -22.00
C GLN A 301 10.18 15.40 -21.20
N SER A 302 10.31 16.70 -20.94
CA SER A 302 9.39 17.51 -20.11
C SER A 302 9.32 17.14 -18.62
N VAL A 303 10.19 16.26 -18.14
CA VAL A 303 10.37 15.95 -16.71
C VAL A 303 11.52 16.79 -16.18
N ALA A 304 11.23 17.66 -15.21
CA ALA A 304 12.28 18.38 -14.50
C ALA A 304 12.93 17.44 -13.48
N LEU A 305 14.26 17.40 -13.48
CA LEU A 305 15.11 16.57 -12.63
C LEU A 305 16.04 17.49 -11.83
N GLU A 306 16.26 17.17 -10.56
CA GLU A 306 17.20 17.85 -9.67
C GLU A 306 17.98 16.79 -8.88
N ALA A 307 19.30 16.76 -9.01
CA ALA A 307 20.16 15.93 -8.18
C ALA A 307 20.35 16.62 -6.83
N ALA A 308 19.47 16.30 -5.88
CA ALA A 308 19.39 16.97 -4.59
C ALA A 308 20.60 16.65 -3.71
N TRP A 309 20.93 15.36 -3.56
CA TRP A 309 22.01 14.90 -2.68
C TRP A 309 22.77 13.70 -3.21
N LEU A 310 24.03 13.64 -2.81
CA LEU A 310 24.87 12.44 -2.81
C LEU A 310 25.33 12.20 -1.37
N SER A 311 24.96 11.06 -0.79
CA SER A 311 25.27 10.74 0.60
C SER A 311 25.99 9.40 0.70
N ALA A 312 26.85 9.27 1.72
CA ALA A 312 27.29 7.96 2.20
C ALA A 312 26.10 7.16 2.78
N SER A 313 26.33 5.88 3.09
CA SER A 313 25.36 5.07 3.84
C SER A 313 25.04 5.72 5.19
N GLY A 314 23.80 5.55 5.67
CA GLY A 314 23.33 6.19 6.89
C GLY A 314 22.01 6.92 6.71
N VAL A 315 21.78 7.95 7.52
CA VAL A 315 20.54 8.74 7.54
C VAL A 315 20.83 10.16 7.06
N VAL A 316 20.16 10.59 5.99
CA VAL A 316 20.10 11.99 5.60
C VAL A 316 18.85 12.61 6.19
N ARG A 317 19.04 13.52 7.14
CA ARG A 317 17.98 14.28 7.79
C ARG A 317 17.89 15.67 7.18
N MET A 318 16.74 15.98 6.62
CA MET A 318 16.40 17.30 6.09
C MET A 318 15.54 18.03 7.09
N GLU A 319 16.02 19.16 7.58
CA GLU A 319 15.30 20.03 8.50
C GLU A 319 14.81 21.26 7.75
N THR A 320 13.54 21.62 7.96
CA THR A 320 13.00 22.89 7.45
C THR A 320 12.98 23.89 8.61
N GLY A 321 13.95 24.80 8.60
CA GLY A 321 14.09 25.85 9.59
C GLY A 321 13.04 26.95 9.46
N PRO A 322 12.96 27.87 10.45
CA PRO A 322 12.14 29.07 10.37
C PRO A 322 12.51 29.89 9.13
N GLY A 323 11.53 30.21 8.28
CA GLY A 323 11.77 30.91 7.00
C GLY A 323 12.01 29.98 5.80
N GLY A 324 11.86 28.67 5.97
CA GLY A 324 11.92 27.70 4.86
C GLY A 324 13.34 27.33 4.43
N GLN A 325 14.37 27.79 5.15
CA GLN A 325 15.74 27.34 4.92
C GLN A 325 15.83 25.83 5.17
N ARG A 326 16.47 25.13 4.24
CA ARG A 326 16.65 23.68 4.28
C ARG A 326 18.08 23.38 4.65
N GLU A 327 18.27 22.62 5.71
CA GLU A 327 19.56 22.05 6.08
C GLU A 327 19.50 20.53 5.95
N SER A 328 20.50 19.95 5.31
CA SER A 328 20.70 18.49 5.28
C SER A 328 21.83 18.12 6.23
N LYS A 329 21.59 17.16 7.10
CA LYS A 329 22.57 16.60 8.03
C LYS A 329 22.68 15.10 7.81
N TRP A 330 23.90 14.58 7.85
CA TRP A 330 24.12 13.16 7.94
C TRP A 330 24.05 12.71 9.41
N LEU A 331 23.45 11.55 9.65
CA LEU A 331 23.47 10.85 10.92
C LEU A 331 23.84 9.38 10.67
N PRO A 332 24.48 8.71 11.64
CA PRO A 332 24.78 7.28 11.51
C PRO A 332 23.50 6.45 11.35
N PRO A 333 23.58 5.27 10.71
CA PRO A 333 22.44 4.36 10.57
C PRO A 333 21.88 3.99 11.95
N ARG A 334 20.56 3.93 12.07
CA ARG A 334 19.88 3.55 13.33
C ARG A 334 20.06 2.08 13.64
N ASN A 335 20.17 1.27 12.60
CA ASN A 335 20.48 -0.14 12.69
C ASN A 335 21.45 -0.50 11.55
N PRO A 336 22.73 -0.80 11.84
CA PRO A 336 23.73 -1.10 10.82
C PRO A 336 23.41 -2.38 10.04
N ASP A 337 22.64 -3.32 10.63
CA ASP A 337 22.24 -4.58 9.99
C ASP A 337 20.96 -4.43 9.15
N ARG A 338 20.40 -3.22 9.06
CA ARG A 338 19.16 -2.98 8.33
C ARG A 338 19.38 -3.17 6.84
N SER A 339 18.66 -4.11 6.25
CA SER A 339 18.51 -4.17 4.80
C SER A 339 17.33 -3.28 4.35
N GLY A 340 17.55 -2.50 3.30
CA GLY A 340 16.53 -1.67 2.68
C GLY A 340 16.48 -0.21 3.11
N THR A 341 15.73 0.58 2.35
CA THR A 341 15.60 2.03 2.55
C THR A 341 14.42 2.36 3.47
N SER A 342 14.57 3.34 4.35
CA SER A 342 13.50 3.87 5.17
C SER A 342 13.32 5.34 4.92
N ILE A 343 12.07 5.79 4.84
CA ILE A 343 11.75 7.21 4.80
C ILE A 343 10.79 7.52 5.92
N SER A 344 11.08 8.57 6.65
CA SER A 344 10.21 9.04 7.73
C SER A 344 10.11 10.55 7.70
N SER A 345 9.03 11.08 8.25
CA SER A 345 8.87 12.50 8.49
C SER A 345 8.30 12.70 9.88
N GLY A 346 8.63 13.82 10.48
CA GLY A 346 8.20 14.11 11.84
C GLY A 346 8.39 15.58 12.18
N SER A 347 8.03 15.90 13.41
CA SER A 347 8.30 17.19 14.01
C SER A 347 8.89 16.98 15.39
N GLU A 348 9.90 17.75 15.75
CA GLU A 348 10.46 17.75 17.09
C GLU A 348 10.57 19.15 17.67
N MET A 349 10.59 19.26 18.99
CA MET A 349 10.76 20.52 19.68
C MET A 349 12.24 20.77 19.98
N VAL A 350 12.86 21.71 19.27
CA VAL A 350 14.23 22.16 19.53
C VAL A 350 14.18 23.60 20.04
N ASN A 351 14.67 23.82 21.27
CA ASN A 351 14.66 25.14 21.92
C ASN A 351 13.26 25.81 21.94
N GLY A 352 12.21 25.02 22.22
CA GLY A 352 10.83 25.50 22.27
C GLY A 352 10.20 25.79 20.90
N ARG A 353 10.85 25.41 19.81
CA ARG A 353 10.33 25.55 18.44
C ARG A 353 10.12 24.18 17.79
N SER A 354 8.98 24.02 17.12
CA SER A 354 8.74 22.83 16.30
C SER A 354 9.56 22.91 15.02
N ILE A 355 10.42 21.93 14.79
CA ILE A 355 11.18 21.73 13.57
C ILE A 355 10.58 20.52 12.86
N ASN A 356 10.11 20.74 11.64
CA ASN A 356 9.69 19.64 10.78
C ASN A 356 10.92 19.06 10.12
N TYR A 357 11.01 17.73 10.13
CA TYR A 357 12.10 17.01 9.49
C TYR A 357 11.58 15.90 8.58
N SER A 358 12.43 15.53 7.64
CA SER A 358 12.27 14.36 6.79
C SER A 358 13.59 13.61 6.79
N GLU A 359 13.55 12.28 6.84
CA GLU A 359 14.74 11.44 6.93
C GLU A 359 14.69 10.37 5.87
N ILE A 360 15.84 10.13 5.25
CA ILE A 360 16.09 9.00 4.36
C ILE A 360 17.21 8.19 4.99
N GLU A 361 16.93 6.96 5.41
CA GLU A 361 17.93 5.99 5.84
C GLU A 361 18.18 5.01 4.71
N HIS A 362 19.43 4.85 4.28
CA HIS A 362 19.82 3.94 3.21
C HIS A 362 21.09 3.15 3.60
N PRO A 363 21.15 1.83 3.36
CA PRO A 363 22.26 0.98 3.82
C PRO A 363 23.54 1.13 3.00
N THR A 364 23.45 1.65 1.77
CA THR A 364 24.58 1.95 0.89
C THR A 364 24.62 3.43 0.54
N PRO A 365 25.74 3.96 0.04
CA PRO A 365 25.77 5.29 -0.58
C PRO A 365 24.68 5.45 -1.65
N PHE A 366 24.15 6.64 -1.80
CA PHE A 366 23.03 6.89 -2.71
C PHE A 366 22.97 8.31 -3.26
N PHE A 367 22.40 8.42 -4.47
CA PHE A 367 21.87 9.66 -5.01
C PHE A 367 20.38 9.80 -4.67
N ALA A 368 19.98 11.02 -4.37
CA ALA A 368 18.59 11.42 -4.22
C ALA A 368 18.23 12.42 -5.32
N VAL A 369 17.28 12.06 -6.18
CA VAL A 369 16.90 12.84 -7.35
C VAL A 369 15.45 13.26 -7.21
N TYR A 370 15.19 14.55 -7.10
CA TYR A 370 13.84 15.09 -7.21
C TYR A 370 13.41 15.11 -8.66
N TYR A 371 12.13 14.83 -8.90
CA TYR A 371 11.55 14.95 -10.22
C TYR A 371 10.10 15.40 -10.18
N THR A 372 9.65 16.07 -11.24
CA THR A 372 8.23 16.36 -11.44
C THR A 372 7.45 15.06 -11.64
N PRO A 373 6.20 14.93 -11.15
CA PRO A 373 5.41 13.72 -11.33
C PRO A 373 5.43 13.23 -12.79
N LEU A 374 5.80 11.96 -12.98
CA LEU A 374 5.91 11.38 -14.32
C LEU A 374 4.51 11.29 -14.95
N PRO A 375 4.37 11.63 -16.24
CA PRO A 375 3.15 11.34 -16.98
C PRO A 375 2.84 9.83 -16.97
N PRO A 376 1.56 9.43 -17.15
CA PRO A 376 1.20 8.01 -17.28
C PRO A 376 2.01 7.32 -18.38
N GLY A 377 2.60 6.16 -18.06
CA GLY A 377 3.43 5.41 -18.99
C GLY A 377 4.83 6.00 -19.22
N VAL A 378 5.28 6.99 -18.45
CA VAL A 378 6.67 7.45 -18.46
C VAL A 378 7.41 6.86 -17.27
N GLU A 379 8.61 6.37 -17.51
CA GLU A 379 9.51 5.81 -16.51
C GLU A 379 10.78 6.67 -16.39
N LEU A 380 11.33 6.71 -15.18
CA LEU A 380 12.64 7.27 -14.87
C LEU A 380 13.56 6.11 -14.45
N ILE A 381 14.74 6.01 -15.05
CA ILE A 381 15.83 5.12 -14.65
C ILE A 381 16.99 5.99 -14.17
N CYS A 382 17.58 5.66 -13.01
CA CYS A 382 18.77 6.33 -12.50
C CYS A 382 19.91 5.32 -12.40
N LEU A 383 20.98 5.57 -13.15
CA LEU A 383 22.18 4.74 -13.22
C LEU A 383 23.33 5.50 -12.59
N VAL A 384 24.09 4.82 -11.73
CA VAL A 384 25.28 5.38 -11.09
C VAL A 384 26.48 4.65 -11.64
N HIS A 385 27.35 5.38 -12.31
CA HIS A 385 28.60 4.84 -12.83
C HIS A 385 29.78 5.37 -12.01
N ASP A 386 30.87 4.62 -11.94
CA ASP A 386 32.14 5.13 -11.42
C ASP A 386 32.87 6.00 -12.47
N GLN A 387 34.09 6.44 -12.14
CA GLN A 387 34.93 7.22 -13.05
C GLN A 387 35.43 6.44 -14.28
N SER A 388 35.44 5.11 -14.23
CA SER A 388 35.83 4.25 -15.36
C SER A 388 34.66 3.98 -16.33
N GLY A 389 33.43 4.25 -15.88
CA GLY A 389 32.20 3.98 -16.60
C GLY A 389 31.52 2.67 -16.20
N GLU A 390 31.98 2.00 -15.14
CA GLU A 390 31.37 0.79 -14.61
C GLU A 390 30.08 1.11 -13.83
N LEU A 391 29.02 0.33 -14.05
CA LEU A 391 27.73 0.51 -13.38
C LEU A 391 27.77 -0.04 -11.95
N LEU A 392 27.51 0.82 -10.97
CA LEU A 392 27.62 0.51 -9.53
C LEU A 392 26.30 0.12 -8.85
N ASN A 393 25.16 0.27 -9.54
CA ASN A 393 23.85 -0.05 -8.98
C ASN A 393 23.05 -1.02 -9.83
N ALA A 394 22.23 -1.84 -9.16
CA ALA A 394 21.26 -2.66 -9.86
C ALA A 394 20.15 -1.77 -10.47
N PRO A 395 19.70 -2.03 -11.70
CA PRO A 395 18.72 -1.18 -12.40
C PRO A 395 17.35 -1.09 -11.72
N HIS A 396 17.07 -2.01 -10.79
CA HIS A 396 15.79 -2.17 -10.10
C HIS A 396 15.88 -1.93 -8.58
N SER A 397 17.05 -1.60 -8.03
CA SER A 397 17.21 -1.29 -6.60
C SER A 397 16.88 0.16 -6.29
N TRP A 398 15.69 0.60 -6.68
CA TRP A 398 15.26 1.98 -6.50
C TRP A 398 13.90 2.07 -5.84
N MET A 399 13.72 3.15 -5.09
CA MET A 399 12.48 3.49 -4.44
C MET A 399 12.03 4.86 -4.91
N SER A 400 10.75 4.97 -5.25
CA SER A 400 10.10 6.26 -5.51
C SER A 400 9.20 6.60 -4.33
N THR A 401 9.26 7.85 -3.86
CA THR A 401 8.43 8.32 -2.76
C THR A 401 8.00 9.77 -2.98
N SER A 402 7.16 10.28 -2.09
CA SER A 402 6.95 11.72 -1.93
C SER A 402 7.65 12.20 -0.67
N LEU A 403 8.45 13.24 -0.80
CA LEU A 403 9.10 13.90 0.33
C LEU A 403 8.84 15.40 0.23
N GLN A 404 8.20 15.97 1.26
CA GLN A 404 7.81 17.39 1.28
C GLN A 404 6.96 17.80 0.05
N GLY A 405 6.11 16.90 -0.44
CA GLY A 405 5.24 17.15 -1.60
C GLY A 405 5.94 17.08 -2.96
N ARG A 406 7.24 16.73 -3.00
CA ARG A 406 7.99 16.48 -4.23
C ARG A 406 8.23 14.99 -4.42
N THR A 407 8.18 14.51 -5.65
CA THR A 407 8.50 13.12 -5.94
C THR A 407 10.02 12.94 -5.94
N LEU A 408 10.49 11.93 -5.22
CA LEU A 408 11.91 11.64 -5.03
C LEU A 408 12.24 10.22 -5.48
N ARG A 409 13.37 10.07 -6.17
CA ARG A 409 13.97 8.80 -6.55
C ARG A 409 15.28 8.60 -5.80
N ILE A 410 15.45 7.44 -5.18
CA ILE A 410 16.72 7.06 -4.54
C ILE A 410 17.43 6.02 -5.41
N ALA A 411 18.68 6.30 -5.76
CA ALA A 411 19.57 5.42 -6.50
C ALA A 411 20.75 5.05 -5.59
N GLY A 412 20.56 3.98 -4.80
CA GLY A 412 21.62 3.39 -4.00
C GLY A 412 22.60 2.61 -4.87
N PHE A 413 23.89 2.66 -4.53
CA PHE A 413 24.96 2.00 -5.28
C PHE A 413 25.99 1.36 -4.34
N GLN A 414 26.78 0.41 -4.87
CA GLN A 414 27.88 -0.24 -4.16
C GLN A 414 29.21 0.20 -4.79
N PRO A 415 29.95 1.14 -4.17
CA PRO A 415 31.23 1.56 -4.71
C PRO A 415 32.25 0.42 -4.65
N LEU A 416 33.13 0.37 -5.65
CA LEU A 416 34.31 -0.48 -5.65
C LEU A 416 35.41 0.19 -4.81
N GLU A 417 36.42 -0.57 -4.38
CA GLU A 417 37.58 -0.01 -3.65
C GLU A 417 38.30 1.08 -4.47
N SER A 418 38.24 0.99 -5.79
CA SER A 418 38.81 1.98 -6.72
C SER A 418 37.89 3.16 -7.03
N THR A 419 36.65 3.21 -6.52
CA THR A 419 35.70 4.29 -6.87
C THR A 419 36.08 5.60 -6.19
N GLU A 420 36.60 6.55 -6.97
CA GLU A 420 36.99 7.89 -6.50
C GLU A 420 35.91 8.94 -6.79
N ALA A 421 35.22 8.77 -7.92
CA ALA A 421 34.15 9.65 -8.36
C ALA A 421 33.01 8.83 -8.93
N VAL A 422 31.80 9.37 -8.80
CA VAL A 422 30.56 8.77 -9.28
C VAL A 422 29.82 9.74 -10.18
N ARG A 423 29.14 9.18 -11.17
CA ARG A 423 28.38 9.88 -12.19
C ARG A 423 26.95 9.37 -12.20
N LEU A 424 26.00 10.28 -12.04
CA LEU A 424 24.58 9.98 -12.18
C LEU A 424 24.14 10.16 -13.63
N THR A 425 23.44 9.17 -14.18
CA THR A 425 22.69 9.29 -15.43
C THR A 425 21.23 9.00 -15.17
N CYS A 426 20.36 9.97 -15.48
CA CYS A 426 18.93 9.83 -15.45
C CYS A 426 18.40 9.64 -16.88
N ILE A 427 17.54 8.64 -17.06
CA ILE A 427 16.92 8.32 -18.34
C ILE A 427 15.42 8.41 -18.17
N VAL A 428 14.78 9.26 -18.97
CA VAL A 428 13.32 9.41 -18.99
C VAL A 428 12.81 8.87 -20.31
N HIS A 429 11.94 7.87 -20.24
CA HIS A 429 11.37 7.27 -21.45
C HIS A 429 9.93 6.82 -21.27
N ALA A 430 9.20 6.75 -22.38
CA ALA A 430 7.88 6.14 -22.40
C ALA A 430 7.97 4.60 -22.44
N SER A 431 7.10 3.92 -21.70
CA SER A 431 6.78 2.51 -21.87
C SER A 431 5.68 2.32 -22.92
N ARG A 432 5.52 1.09 -23.40
CA ARG A 432 4.38 0.69 -24.24
C ARG A 432 3.46 -0.19 -23.42
N SER A 433 2.15 -0.01 -23.55
CA SER A 433 1.15 -0.80 -22.82
C SER A 433 0.20 -1.45 -23.81
N PHE A 434 -0.02 -2.74 -23.65
CA PHE A 434 -0.90 -3.55 -24.47
C PHE A 434 -1.94 -4.21 -23.58
N GLU A 435 -3.20 -4.21 -24.00
CA GLU A 435 -4.29 -4.84 -23.25
C GLU A 435 -4.82 -6.06 -23.99
N PHE A 436 -5.01 -7.15 -23.25
CA PHE A 436 -5.63 -8.38 -23.72
C PHE A 436 -6.86 -8.66 -22.87
N LEU A 437 -8.01 -8.90 -23.49
CA LEU A 437 -9.22 -9.36 -22.80
C LEU A 437 -9.32 -10.87 -22.97
N VAL A 438 -9.20 -11.61 -21.87
CA VAL A 438 -9.05 -13.06 -21.87
C VAL A 438 -10.15 -13.71 -21.06
N THR A 439 -10.68 -14.81 -21.55
CA THR A 439 -11.56 -15.67 -20.74
C THR A 439 -10.70 -16.44 -19.75
N PRO A 440 -11.03 -16.48 -18.43
CA PRO A 440 -10.30 -17.31 -17.48
C PRO A 440 -10.28 -18.77 -17.95
N PRO A 441 -9.10 -19.44 -17.96
CA PRO A 441 -9.01 -20.85 -18.35
C PRO A 441 -9.92 -21.74 -17.49
N GLU A 442 -10.54 -22.75 -18.12
CA GLU A 442 -11.48 -23.65 -17.45
C GLU A 442 -10.83 -24.45 -16.33
N GLU A 443 -9.55 -24.79 -16.49
CA GLU A 443 -8.76 -25.51 -15.49
C GLU A 443 -8.65 -24.70 -14.18
N LEU A 444 -8.60 -23.37 -14.26
CA LEU A 444 -8.55 -22.51 -13.08
C LEU A 444 -9.89 -22.47 -12.35
N ARG A 445 -11.00 -22.47 -13.11
CA ARG A 445 -12.35 -22.58 -12.52
C ARG A 445 -12.53 -23.92 -11.82
N ALA A 446 -12.10 -25.01 -12.46
CA ALA A 446 -12.17 -26.35 -11.89
C ALA A 446 -11.30 -26.48 -10.62
N ALA A 447 -10.08 -25.92 -10.64
CA ALA A 447 -9.19 -25.88 -9.48
C ALA A 447 -9.78 -25.05 -8.32
N ALA A 448 -10.42 -23.91 -8.61
CA ALA A 448 -11.08 -23.08 -7.61
C ALA A 448 -12.37 -23.70 -7.04
N ALA A 449 -13.11 -24.46 -7.86
CA ALA A 449 -14.31 -25.17 -7.43
C ALA A 449 -14.00 -26.44 -6.62
N SER A 450 -12.79 -26.99 -6.77
CA SER A 450 -12.36 -28.16 -6.01
C SER A 450 -12.17 -27.75 -4.54
N PRO A 451 -12.71 -28.51 -3.56
CA PRO A 451 -12.46 -28.24 -2.15
C PRO A 451 -10.96 -28.23 -1.93
N GLN A 452 -10.41 -27.08 -1.50
CA GLN A 452 -9.03 -27.04 -1.05
C GLN A 452 -8.92 -28.04 0.10
N PRO A 453 -8.00 -29.02 0.03
CA PRO A 453 -7.80 -29.92 1.15
C PRO A 453 -7.52 -29.05 2.38
N SER A 454 -8.32 -29.23 3.42
CA SER A 454 -8.04 -28.60 4.71
C SER A 454 -6.59 -28.93 5.06
N ALA A 455 -5.78 -27.91 5.34
CA ALA A 455 -4.41 -28.13 5.79
C ALA A 455 -4.45 -29.19 6.91
N PRO A 456 -3.58 -30.21 6.87
CA PRO A 456 -3.56 -31.22 7.92
C PRO A 456 -3.39 -30.51 9.27
N PRO A 457 -4.15 -30.95 10.30
CA PRO A 457 -4.21 -30.28 11.60
C PRO A 457 -2.87 -30.25 12.33
#